data_AF-A0A924USR8-F1
#
_entry.id   AF-A0A924USR8-F1
#
_cell.length_a   1.000
_cell.length_b   1.000
_cell.length_c   1.000
_cell.angle_alpha   90.00
_cell.angle_beta   90.00
_cell.angle_gamma   90.00
#
_symmetry.space_group_name_H-M   'P 1'
#
loop_
_entity.id
_entity.type
_entity.pdbx_description
1 polymer ?
#
loop_
_entity_poly.entity_id
_entity_poly.type
_entity_poly.pdbx_seq_one_letter_code
_entity_poly.pdbx_strand_id
1 'polypeptide(L)' 'MRKLENSELDRKSIEAFKQSEKTPLILVLDDIRSLHNIGSVFRTADAFLIEKIYL' A
#
# COMPACT_ATOMS: atom_id res chain seq x y z
N MET A 1 10.64 9.62 -20.92
CA MET A 1 10.52 9.77 -19.46
C MET A 1 11.59 8.89 -18.81
N ARG A 2 12.47 9.45 -17.96
CA ARG A 2 13.56 8.69 -17.30
C ARG A 2 12.97 7.88 -16.14
N LYS A 3 13.50 6.67 -15.88
CA LYS A 3 13.21 5.96 -14.62
C LYS A 3 13.82 6.73 -13.45
N LEU A 4 13.08 6.81 -12.35
CA LEU A 4 13.55 7.40 -11.10
C LEU A 4 14.28 6.36 -10.27
N GLU A 5 15.34 6.78 -9.59
CA GLU A 5 15.99 6.00 -8.55
C GLU A 5 15.11 5.93 -7.31
N ASN A 6 15.30 4.89 -6.48
CA ASN A 6 14.51 4.71 -5.26
C ASN A 6 14.65 5.88 -4.27
N SER A 7 15.79 6.56 -4.27
CA SER A 7 16.07 7.76 -3.47
C SER A 7 15.36 9.00 -3.98
N GLU A 8 14.93 9.01 -5.24
CA GLU A 8 14.21 10.11 -5.88
C GLU A 8 12.69 9.99 -5.73
N LEU A 9 12.21 8.88 -5.13
CA LEU A 9 10.80 8.70 -4.85
C LEU A 9 10.43 9.48 -3.58
N ASP A 10 9.37 10.29 -3.68
CA ASP A 10 8.80 11.06 -2.56
C ASP A 10 8.04 10.14 -1.59
N ARG A 11 8.79 9.27 -0.92
CA ARG A 11 8.26 8.30 0.05
C ARG A 11 8.07 8.98 1.39
N LYS A 12 6.88 8.79 1.97
CA LYS A 12 6.61 9.19 3.35
C LYS A 12 7.57 8.47 4.31
N SER A 13 8.02 9.19 5.34
CA SER A 13 8.66 8.54 6.49
C SER A 13 7.66 7.62 7.19
N ILE A 14 8.16 6.72 8.03
CA ILE A 14 7.31 5.80 8.80
C ILE A 14 6.36 6.58 9.71
N GLU A 15 6.85 7.64 10.35
CA GLU A 15 6.08 8.52 11.23
C GLU A 15 5.02 9.28 10.43
N ALA A 16 5.40 9.86 9.29
CA ALA A 16 4.49 10.56 8.41
C ALA A 16 3.40 9.63 7.86
N PHE A 17 3.73 8.38 7.50
CA PHE A 17 2.76 7.38 7.07
C PHE A 17 1.74 7.03 8.16
N LYS A 18 2.19 6.89 9.42
CA LYS A 18 1.34 6.59 10.58
C LYS A 18 0.38 7.73 10.94
N GLN A 19 0.81 8.98 10.74
CA GLN A 19 0.00 10.18 10.98
C GLN A 19 -0.89 10.57 9.80
N SER A 20 -0.62 10.01 8.61
CA SER A 20 -1.39 10.31 7.41
C SER A 20 -2.81 9.80 7.53
N GLU A 21 -3.76 10.61 7.05
CA GLU A 21 -5.15 10.22 6.96
C GLU A 21 -5.33 8.97 6.07
N LYS A 22 -6.13 8.06 6.61
CA LYS A 22 -6.85 6.97 5.95
C LYS A 22 -7.52 7.34 4.63
N THR A 23 -7.17 6.77 3.48
CA THR A 23 -8.18 6.70 2.39
C THR A 23 -9.31 5.81 2.90
N PRO A 24 -10.57 6.29 3.01
CA PRO A 24 -11.67 5.57 3.64
C PRO A 24 -12.21 4.46 2.72
N LEU A 25 -11.33 3.54 2.36
CA LEU A 25 -11.53 2.40 1.49
C LEU A 25 -11.08 1.15 2.25
N ILE A 26 -11.92 0.12 2.18
CA ILE A 26 -11.68 -1.18 2.80
C ILE A 26 -11.60 -2.23 1.69
N LEU A 27 -10.57 -3.07 1.74
CA LEU A 27 -10.42 -4.20 0.84
C LEU A 27 -10.80 -5.50 1.55
N VAL A 28 -11.51 -6.38 0.85
CA VAL A 28 -11.86 -7.73 1.33
C VAL A 28 -11.32 -8.72 0.29
N LEU A 29 -10.42 -9.61 0.72
CA LEU A 29 -9.75 -10.58 -0.15
C LEU A 29 -10.28 -11.99 0.09
N ASP A 30 -11.42 -12.29 -0.49
CA ASP A 30 -12.06 -13.62 -0.37
C ASP A 30 -11.36 -14.69 -1.24
N ASP A 31 -11.05 -15.84 -0.65
CA ASP A 31 -10.37 -17.01 -1.24
C ASP A 31 -9.08 -16.71 -2.05
N ILE A 32 -8.34 -15.65 -1.72
CA ILE A 32 -7.07 -15.37 -2.39
C ILE A 32 -5.95 -16.26 -1.82
N ARG A 33 -5.59 -17.32 -2.55
CA ARG A 33 -4.57 -18.31 -2.14
C ARG A 33 -3.13 -17.98 -2.58
N SER A 34 -2.96 -17.07 -3.54
CA SER A 34 -1.64 -16.72 -4.08
C SER A 34 -0.91 -15.71 -3.18
N LEU A 35 0.19 -16.14 -2.56
CA LEU A 35 1.07 -15.27 -1.75
C LEU A 35 1.61 -14.06 -2.54
N HIS A 36 1.89 -14.24 -3.84
CA HIS A 36 2.33 -13.14 -4.70
C HIS A 36 1.24 -12.06 -4.83
N ASN A 37 -0.02 -12.49 -5.00
CA ASN A 37 -1.15 -11.58 -5.14
C ASN A 37 -1.48 -10.90 -3.81
N ILE A 38 -1.43 -11.65 -2.70
CA ILE A 38 -1.55 -11.07 -1.35
C ILE A 38 -0.50 -9.96 -1.19
N GLY A 39 0.78 -10.28 -1.41
CA GLY A 39 1.87 -9.32 -1.29
C GLY A 39 1.77 -8.12 -2.25
N SER A 40 1.23 -8.29 -3.47
CA SER A 40 0.98 -7.16 -4.36
C SER A 40 -0.14 -6.26 -3.82
N VAL A 41 -1.23 -6.83 -3.31
CA VAL A 41 -2.35 -6.05 -2.74
C VAL A 41 -1.89 -5.23 -1.55
N PHE A 42 -1.14 -5.80 -0.60
CA PHE A 42 -0.63 -5.06 0.56
C PHE A 42 0.27 -3.88 0.14
N ARG A 43 1.19 -4.08 -0.80
CA ARG A 43 2.09 -2.99 -1.28
C ARG A 43 1.32 -1.88 -2.00
N THR A 44 0.31 -2.24 -2.79
CA THR A 44 -0.58 -1.25 -3.41
C THR A 44 -1.39 -0.51 -2.35
N ALA A 45 -1.93 -1.22 -1.37
CA ALA A 45 -2.70 -0.64 -0.29
C ALA A 45 -1.89 0.38 0.55
N ASP A 46 -0.64 0.07 0.85
CA ASP A 46 0.28 1.01 1.52
C ASP A 46 0.52 2.27 0.67
N ALA A 47 0.74 2.11 -0.65
CA ALA A 47 0.97 3.23 -1.55
C ALA A 47 -0.23 4.19 -1.66
N PHE A 48 -1.45 3.66 -1.54
CA PHE A 48 -2.70 4.43 -1.59
C PHE A 48 -3.28 4.79 -0.21
N LEU A 49 -2.55 4.49 0.88
CA LEU A 49 -3.00 4.75 2.25
C LEU A 49 -4.37 4.13 2.54
N ILE A 50 -4.60 2.87 2.13
CA ILE A 50 -5.86 2.17 2.39
C ILE A 50 -6.07 1.98 3.90
N GLU A 51 -7.32 2.09 4.34
CA GLU A 51 -7.64 2.04 5.77
C GLU A 51 -7.53 0.64 6.35
N LYS A 52 -8.16 -0.36 5.72
CA LYS A 52 -8.20 -1.75 6.21
C LYS A 52 -8.18 -2.76 5.07
N ILE A 53 -7.62 -3.93 5.37
CA ILE A 53 -7.69 -5.13 4.54
C ILE A 53 -8.22 -6.26 5.42
N TYR A 54 -9.23 -6.97 4.94
CA TYR A 54 -9.71 -8.24 5.49
C TYR A 54 -9.31 -9.36 4.54
N LEU A 55 -8.81 -10.45 5.11
CA LEU A 55 -8.39 -11.67 4.40
C LEU A 55 -9.35 -12.81 4.76
#